data_AF-R5QKS5-F1
#
_entry.id   AF-R5QKS5-F1
#
_cell.length_a   1.000
_cell.length_b   1.000
_cell.length_c   1.000
_cell.angle_alpha   90.00
_cell.angle_beta   90.00
_cell.angle_gamma   90.00
#
_symmetry.space_group_name_H-M   'P 1'
#
loop_
_entity.id
_entity.type
_entity.pdbx_description
1 polymer ?
#
loop_
_entity_poly.entity_id
_entity_poly.type
_entity_poly.pdbx_seq_one_letter_code
_entity_poly.pdbx_strand_id
1 'polypeptide(L)'
;MSSEKEFHRRRTAFVVLKAGILIAEEGFEGSHFDLLKDSGFSESQAKEIIENRPRGFSLDGNVYVYQGESFLPLTVEKEEAFRAYIPFFKQSGLLSCQGKIFSGMRAGNPGDLWQGVKEIEFF
;
A
#
# COMPACT_ATOMS: atom_id res chain seq x y z
N MET A 1 5.80 -22.48 4.51
CA MET A 1 5.13 -21.17 4.47
C MET A 1 5.23 -20.66 3.04
N SER A 2 4.15 -20.14 2.43
CA SER A 2 4.21 -19.69 1.03
C SER A 2 4.97 -18.37 0.91
N SER A 3 5.58 -18.11 -0.25
CA SER A 3 6.29 -16.87 -0.56
C SER A 3 5.42 -15.62 -0.37
N GLU A 4 4.12 -15.74 -0.68
CA GLU A 4 3.13 -14.67 -0.52
C GLU A 4 2.90 -14.31 0.95
N LYS A 5 2.76 -15.32 1.83
CA LYS A 5 2.60 -15.10 3.27
C LYS A 5 3.84 -14.48 3.89
N GLU A 6 5.03 -14.92 3.47
CA GLU A 6 6.28 -14.33 3.94
C GLU A 6 6.40 -12.85 3.53
N PHE A 7 6.02 -12.53 2.29
CA PHE A 7 5.96 -11.15 1.83
C PHE A 7 4.94 -10.32 2.61
N HIS A 8 3.72 -10.85 2.84
CA HIS A 8 2.72 -10.15 3.64
C HIS A 8 3.20 -9.89 5.06
N ARG A 9 3.85 -10.86 5.70
CA ARG A 9 4.39 -10.72 7.06
C ARG A 9 5.45 -9.61 7.17
N ARG A 10 6.26 -9.40 6.13
CA ARG A 10 7.35 -8.42 6.14
C ARG A 10 6.90 -6.99 5.84
N ARG A 11 5.83 -6.84 5.08
CA ARG A 11 5.33 -5.51 4.69
C ARG A 11 4.40 -4.96 5.75
N THR A 12 4.29 -3.64 5.83
CA THR A 12 3.19 -2.97 6.54
C THR A 12 2.15 -2.53 5.52
N ALA A 13 1.01 -3.22 5.44
CA ALA A 13 -0.07 -2.87 4.52
C ALA A 13 -0.84 -1.63 4.98
N PHE A 14 -1.34 -0.83 4.05
CA PHE A 14 -2.20 0.32 4.35
C PHE A 14 -3.29 0.55 3.30
N VAL A 15 -4.34 1.26 3.71
CA VAL A 15 -5.43 1.75 2.85
C VAL A 15 -5.73 3.21 3.17
N VAL A 16 -5.78 4.06 2.14
CA VAL A 16 -6.13 5.48 2.29
C VAL A 16 -7.65 5.63 2.27
N LEU A 17 -8.22 6.09 3.37
CA LEU A 17 -9.65 6.33 3.56
C LEU A 17 -9.94 7.84 3.59
N LYS A 18 -11.22 8.24 3.56
CA LYS A 18 -11.59 9.66 3.71
C LYS A 18 -11.15 10.25 5.05
N ALA A 19 -11.16 9.44 6.11
CA ALA A 19 -10.89 9.87 7.48
C ALA A 19 -9.41 9.78 7.87
N GLY A 20 -8.54 9.23 7.01
CA GLY A 20 -7.14 8.97 7.34
C GLY A 20 -6.61 7.71 6.67
N ILE A 21 -5.58 7.11 7.27
CA ILE A 21 -4.94 5.89 6.76
C ILE A 21 -5.19 4.75 7.74
N LEU A 22 -5.77 3.66 7.22
CA LEU A 22 -5.83 2.39 7.94
C LEU A 22 -4.52 1.63 7.69
N ILE A 23 -3.87 1.17 8.75
CA ILE A 23 -2.56 0.51 8.70
C ILE A 23 -2.68 -0.83 9.40
N ALA A 24 -2.11 -1.85 8.77
CA ALA A 24 -2.02 -3.17 9.36
C ALA A 24 -1.03 -3.19 10.54
N GLU A 25 -1.30 -4.04 11.52
CA GLU A 25 -0.35 -4.31 12.58
C GLU A 25 0.93 -4.96 12.05
N GLU A 26 2.02 -4.84 12.80
CA GLU A 26 3.30 -5.46 12.45
C GLU A 26 3.14 -6.99 12.34
N GLY A 27 3.66 -7.57 11.25
CA GLY A 27 3.56 -9.01 11.01
C GLY A 27 2.23 -9.48 10.42
N PHE A 28 1.32 -8.59 10.05
CA PHE A 28 0.04 -8.95 9.43
C PHE A 28 0.23 -9.74 8.12
N GLU A 29 -0.23 -10.99 8.09
CA GLU A 29 -0.05 -11.89 6.94
C GLU A 29 -1.19 -11.80 5.90
N GLY A 30 -2.22 -11.00 6.17
CA GLY A 30 -3.40 -10.89 5.32
C GLY A 30 -3.24 -9.97 4.11
N SER A 31 -4.23 -10.03 3.24
CA SER A 31 -4.43 -9.08 2.13
C SER A 31 -5.06 -7.77 2.63
N HIS A 32 -5.12 -6.75 1.77
CA HIS A 32 -5.87 -5.53 2.07
C HIS A 32 -7.36 -5.79 2.30
N PHE A 33 -7.92 -6.82 1.66
CA PHE A 33 -9.31 -7.22 1.88
C PHE A 33 -9.49 -7.72 3.30
N ASP A 34 -8.59 -8.60 3.76
CA ASP A 34 -8.60 -9.12 5.14
C ASP A 34 -8.45 -7.98 6.15
N LEU A 35 -7.54 -7.03 5.91
CA LEU A 35 -7.36 -5.86 6.78
C LEU A 35 -8.66 -5.05 6.92
N LEU A 36 -9.38 -4.83 5.82
CA LEU A 36 -10.65 -4.11 5.84
C LEU A 36 -11.74 -4.93 6.55
N LYS A 37 -11.80 -6.24 6.32
CA LYS A 37 -12.75 -7.13 7.00
C LYS A 37 -12.53 -7.13 8.52
N ASP A 38 -11.28 -7.26 8.96
CA ASP A 38 -10.90 -7.27 10.37
C ASP A 38 -11.14 -5.91 11.04
N SER A 39 -11.07 -4.82 10.26
CA SER A 39 -11.39 -3.46 10.71
C SER A 39 -12.90 -3.17 10.74
N GLY A 40 -13.75 -4.17 10.51
CA GLY A 40 -15.21 -4.07 10.63
C GLY A 40 -15.95 -3.64 9.36
N PHE A 41 -15.28 -3.53 8.22
CA PHE A 41 -15.97 -3.23 6.95
C PHE A 41 -16.74 -4.47 6.44
N SER A 42 -17.91 -4.22 5.84
CA SER A 42 -18.62 -5.26 5.11
C SER A 42 -17.81 -5.72 3.90
N GLU A 43 -18.14 -6.89 3.34
CA GLU A 43 -17.47 -7.36 2.11
C GLU A 43 -17.70 -6.40 0.94
N SER A 44 -18.92 -5.87 0.79
CA SER A 44 -19.23 -4.90 -0.27
C SER A 44 -18.44 -3.61 -0.12
N GLN A 45 -18.31 -3.09 1.11
CA GLN A 45 -17.50 -1.91 1.41
C GLN A 45 -16.02 -2.17 1.14
N ALA A 46 -15.49 -3.33 1.54
CA ALA A 46 -14.10 -3.66 1.31
C ALA A 46 -13.76 -3.72 -0.19
N LYS A 47 -14.63 -4.33 -1.00
CA LYS A 47 -14.51 -4.36 -2.47
C LYS A 47 -14.55 -2.95 -3.07
N GLU A 48 -15.52 -2.14 -2.67
CA GLU A 48 -15.63 -0.75 -3.14
C GLU A 48 -14.38 0.07 -2.79
N ILE A 49 -13.85 -0.08 -1.58
CA ILE A 49 -12.63 0.62 -1.13
C ILE A 49 -11.43 0.17 -1.96
N ILE A 50 -11.23 -1.14 -2.14
CA ILE A 50 -10.14 -1.70 -2.95
C ILE A 50 -10.18 -1.13 -4.38
N GLU A 51 -11.36 -1.06 -4.97
CA GLU A 51 -11.52 -0.57 -6.34
C GLU A 51 -11.27 0.94 -6.44
N ASN A 52 -11.78 1.71 -5.47
CA ASN A 52 -11.88 3.16 -5.60
C ASN A 52 -10.81 3.95 -4.85
N ARG A 53 -10.05 3.34 -3.93
CA ARG A 53 -9.11 4.05 -3.06
C ARG A 53 -7.65 3.65 -3.29
N PRO A 54 -6.70 4.59 -3.10
CA PRO A 54 -5.30 4.26 -3.00
C PRO A 54 -5.07 3.31 -1.82
N ARG A 55 -4.33 2.25 -2.08
CA ARG A 55 -3.84 1.32 -1.06
C ARG A 55 -2.43 0.90 -1.40
N GLY A 56 -1.76 0.26 -0.46
CA GLY A 56 -0.36 -0.02 -0.66
C GLY A 56 0.30 -0.70 0.52
N PHE A 57 1.63 -0.67 0.52
CA PHE A 57 2.40 -1.13 1.65
C PHE A 57 3.72 -0.38 1.78
N SER A 58 4.28 -0.43 2.99
CA SER A 58 5.68 -0.11 3.25
C SER A 58 6.51 -1.39 3.35
N LEU A 59 7.69 -1.39 2.76
CA LEU A 59 8.66 -2.48 2.87
C LEU A 59 10.08 -1.92 2.72
N ASP A 60 10.98 -2.32 3.61
CA ASP A 60 12.39 -1.94 3.61
C ASP A 60 12.60 -0.41 3.47
N GLY A 61 11.73 0.38 4.13
CA GLY A 61 11.78 1.84 4.14
C GLY A 61 11.28 2.54 2.88
N ASN A 62 10.69 1.81 1.93
CA ASN A 62 10.02 2.33 0.74
C ASN A 62 8.51 2.21 0.87
N VAL A 63 7.77 3.06 0.16
CA VAL A 63 6.30 3.01 0.10
C VAL A 63 5.86 2.72 -1.32
N TYR A 64 4.89 1.83 -1.46
CA TYR A 64 4.31 1.49 -2.74
C TYR A 64 2.80 1.70 -2.67
N VAL A 65 2.24 2.45 -3.62
CA VAL A 65 0.83 2.81 -3.66
C VAL A 65 0.25 2.49 -5.03
N TYR A 66 -0.98 1.98 -5.05
CA TYR A 66 -1.68 1.58 -6.26
C TYR A 66 -3.19 1.59 -6.02
N GLN A 67 -3.95 1.34 -7.08
CA GLN A 67 -5.40 1.24 -7.02
C GLN A 67 -5.93 0.09 -7.89
N GLY A 68 -7.10 -0.44 -7.51
CA GLY A 68 -7.79 -1.52 -8.23
C GLY A 68 -7.11 -2.87 -8.01
N GLU A 69 -7.65 -3.93 -8.58
CA GLU A 69 -7.13 -5.29 -8.41
C GLU A 69 -5.80 -5.54 -9.16
N SER A 70 -5.52 -4.75 -10.19
CA SER A 70 -4.36 -4.92 -11.08
C SER A 70 -3.10 -4.15 -10.66
N PHE A 71 -3.05 -3.64 -9.42
CA PHE A 71 -1.90 -2.90 -8.88
C PHE A 71 -1.44 -1.73 -9.76
N LEU A 72 -2.38 -1.10 -10.48
CA LEU A 72 -2.06 -0.06 -11.44
C LEU A 72 -1.56 1.21 -10.74
N PRO A 73 -0.70 2.00 -11.42
CA PRO A 73 -0.36 3.33 -10.95
C PRO A 73 -1.60 4.17 -10.69
N LEU A 74 -1.51 5.06 -9.71
CA LEU A 74 -2.53 6.08 -9.48
C LEU A 74 -2.63 7.00 -10.71
N THR A 75 -3.84 7.52 -10.96
CA THR A 75 -4.01 8.65 -11.88
C THR A 75 -3.28 9.88 -11.33
N VAL A 76 -2.97 10.85 -12.19
CA VAL A 76 -2.27 12.09 -11.80
C VAL A 76 -2.99 12.80 -10.63
N GLU A 77 -4.30 12.98 -10.73
CA GLU A 77 -5.13 13.58 -9.67
C GLU A 77 -5.02 12.84 -8.33
N LYS A 78 -5.05 11.50 -8.36
CA LYS A 78 -4.97 10.69 -7.14
C LYS A 78 -3.55 10.65 -6.57
N GLU A 79 -2.53 10.73 -7.43
CA GLU A 79 -1.15 10.89 -7.00
C GLU A 79 -0.97 12.24 -6.29
N GLU A 80 -1.51 13.32 -6.84
CA GLU A 80 -1.52 14.65 -6.20
C GLU A 80 -2.21 14.61 -4.84
N ALA A 81 -3.38 13.98 -4.76
CA ALA A 81 -4.07 13.80 -3.48
C ALA A 81 -3.26 12.92 -2.50
N PHE A 82 -2.58 11.87 -2.99
CA PHE A 82 -1.75 11.01 -2.16
C PHE A 82 -0.54 11.75 -1.57
N ARG A 83 0.03 12.72 -2.29
CA ARG A 83 1.18 13.52 -1.80
C ARG A 83 0.93 14.20 -0.46
N ALA A 84 -0.33 14.55 -0.16
CA ALA A 84 -0.71 15.12 1.13
C ALA A 84 -0.43 14.19 2.32
N TYR A 85 -0.33 12.87 2.09
CA TYR A 85 -0.05 11.87 3.12
C TYR A 85 1.44 11.54 3.27
N ILE A 86 2.32 12.04 2.41
CA ILE A 86 3.77 11.75 2.50
C ILE A 86 4.37 12.11 3.87
N PRO A 87 4.03 13.26 4.49
CA PRO A 87 4.51 13.58 5.83
C PRO A 87 4.16 12.51 6.87
N PHE A 88 2.97 11.91 6.78
CA PHE A 88 2.56 10.83 7.67
C PHE A 88 3.47 9.62 7.54
N PHE A 89 3.79 9.18 6.32
CA PHE A 89 4.69 8.03 6.11
C PHE A 89 6.11 8.29 6.63
N LYS A 90 6.62 9.51 6.48
CA LYS A 90 7.92 9.90 7.05
C LYS A 90 7.89 9.87 8.58
N GLN A 91 6.88 10.46 9.20
CA GLN A 91 6.77 10.56 10.67
C GLN A 91 6.50 9.22 11.34
N SER A 92 5.77 8.33 10.68
CA SER A 92 5.50 6.96 11.18
C SER A 92 6.68 6.00 10.99
N GLY A 93 7.77 6.42 10.34
CA GLY A 93 8.92 5.56 10.04
C GLY A 93 8.69 4.57 8.89
N LEU A 94 7.51 4.60 8.26
CA LEU A 94 7.16 3.74 7.12
C LEU A 94 7.88 4.15 5.82
N LEU A 95 8.32 5.40 5.73
CA LEU A 95 9.17 5.90 4.66
C LEU A 95 10.48 6.41 5.26
N SER A 96 11.58 5.77 4.90
CA SER A 96 12.91 6.16 5.38
C SER A 96 13.40 7.45 4.71
N CYS A 97 14.44 8.09 5.25
CA CYS A 97 15.00 9.33 4.70
C CYS A 97 15.52 9.18 3.25
N GLN A 98 15.97 7.98 2.87
CA GLN A 98 16.41 7.67 1.49
C GLN A 98 15.37 6.82 0.75
N GLY A 99 14.21 6.62 1.37
CA GLY A 99 13.14 5.79 0.87
C GLY A 99 12.47 6.43 -0.33
N LYS A 100 12.00 5.58 -1.23
CA LYS A 100 11.28 5.96 -2.44
C LYS A 100 9.80 5.67 -2.29
N ILE A 101 9.00 6.43 -3.03
CA ILE A 101 7.57 6.16 -3.18
C ILE A 101 7.33 5.72 -4.63
N PHE A 102 6.64 4.61 -4.81
CA PHE A 102 6.29 4.09 -6.13
C PHE A 102 4.78 4.08 -6.33
N SER A 103 4.34 4.58 -7.47
CA SER A 103 2.98 4.46 -7.99
C SER A 103 2.89 3.24 -8.91
N GLY A 104 2.04 2.29 -8.54
CA GLY A 104 1.85 1.03 -9.25
C GLY A 104 2.91 0.00 -8.91
N MET A 105 2.56 -1.27 -9.14
CA MET A 105 3.45 -2.38 -8.87
C MET A 105 3.32 -3.47 -9.93
N ARG A 106 4.45 -4.08 -10.27
CA ARG A 106 4.51 -5.32 -11.02
C ARG A 106 4.89 -6.44 -10.06
N ALA A 107 3.97 -7.38 -9.84
CA ALA A 107 4.28 -8.60 -9.11
C ALA A 107 5.38 -9.37 -9.84
N GLY A 108 6.41 -9.78 -9.10
CA GLY A 108 7.45 -10.69 -9.59
C GLY A 108 7.05 -12.15 -9.39
N ASN A 109 7.98 -13.08 -9.63
CA ASN A 109 7.76 -14.48 -9.29
C ASN A 109 7.77 -14.67 -7.76
N PRO A 110 7.25 -15.81 -7.25
CA PRO A 110 7.45 -16.23 -5.87
C PRO A 110 8.90 -16.07 -5.39
N GLY A 111 9.13 -15.16 -4.44
CA GLY A 111 10.46 -14.86 -3.89
C GLY A 111 11.15 -13.63 -4.47
N ASP A 112 10.65 -13.09 -5.60
CA ASP A 112 11.15 -11.84 -6.16
C ASP A 112 10.60 -10.63 -5.39
N LEU A 113 11.43 -9.59 -5.27
CA LEU A 113 10.95 -8.27 -4.84
C LEU A 113 10.04 -7.70 -5.93
N TRP A 114 8.83 -7.31 -5.54
CA TRP A 114 7.89 -6.69 -6.47
C TRP A 114 8.45 -5.33 -6.89
N GLN A 115 8.33 -5.01 -8.18
CA GLN A 115 8.95 -3.82 -8.75
C GLN A 115 7.94 -2.66 -8.79
N GLY A 116 8.35 -1.49 -8.29
CA GLY A 116 7.60 -0.26 -8.48
C GLY A 116 7.57 0.13 -9.95
N VAL A 117 6.41 0.58 -10.44
CA VAL A 117 6.24 0.92 -11.86
C VAL A 117 6.73 2.34 -12.17
N LYS A 118 6.34 3.30 -11.34
CA LYS A 118 6.68 4.72 -11.50
C LYS A 118 7.12 5.29 -10.15
N GLU A 119 8.31 5.88 -10.08
CA GLU A 119 8.74 6.63 -8.90
C GLU A 119 7.98 7.97 -8.82
N ILE A 120 7.46 8.28 -7.64
CA ILE A 120 6.86 9.57 -7.31
C ILE A 120 7.99 10.39 -6.70
N GLU A 121 8.51 11.38 -7.44
CA GLU A 121 9.48 12.32 -6.89
C GLU A 121 8.78 13.29 -5.94
N PHE A 122 9.31 13.48 -4.73
CA PHE A 122 8.84 14.46 -3.76
C PHE A 122 10.06 15.19 -3.18
N PHE A 123 10.14 16.49 -3.45
CA PHE A 123 11.19 17.39 -2.93
C PHE A 123 10.73 18.00 -1.60
#